data_AF-A0A1D1VF89-F1
#
_entry.id   AF-A0A1D1VF89-F1
#
_cell.length_a   1.000
_cell.length_b   1.000
_cell.length_c   1.000
_cell.angle_alpha   90.00
_cell.angle_beta   90.00
_cell.angle_gamma   90.00
#
_symmetry.space_group_name_H-M   'P 1'
#
loop_
_entity.id
_entity.type
_entity.pdbx_description
1 polymer ?
#
loop_
_entity_poly.entity_id
_entity_poly.type
_entity_poly.pdbx_seq_one_letter_code
_entity_poly.pdbx_strand_id
1 'polypeptide(L)'
;MFFARWFPDEYLEKLLHKWQTANQNIPQYIFFESGAWSLFRYGESSLDLFVRNLSATAQHMAELRHRTTVIWMKTLPFHPTASSHQGHWVTDGNSSTLDKFGKEFEKVAVANQMVLWTSAFDDAKHNLDRYADHVHPGAALIRKVGGIPPKTSSLGCQ
;
A
#
# COMPACT_ATOMS: atom_id res chain seq x y z
N MET A 1 -10.18 13.99 -12.53
CA MET A 1 -8.96 14.63 -12.00
C MET A 1 -8.82 14.21 -10.53
N PHE A 2 -8.13 13.10 -10.25
CA PHE A 2 -8.01 12.46 -8.92
C PHE A 2 -6.71 12.88 -8.21
N PHE A 3 -6.42 14.17 -8.20
CA PHE A 3 -5.06 14.65 -7.89
C PHE A 3 -5.14 15.55 -6.66
N ALA A 4 -4.40 15.18 -5.61
CA ALA A 4 -4.41 15.84 -4.31
C ALA A 4 -5.77 15.87 -3.60
N ARG A 5 -6.52 14.76 -3.59
CA ARG A 5 -7.55 14.61 -2.56
C ARG A 5 -6.83 14.51 -1.22
N TRP A 6 -7.25 15.33 -0.26
CA TRP A 6 -6.91 15.11 1.13
C TRP A 6 -7.28 13.68 1.48
N PHE A 7 -6.33 12.97 2.09
CA PHE A 7 -6.55 11.63 2.59
C PHE A 7 -6.35 11.66 4.11
N PRO A 8 -7.28 11.09 4.90
CA PRO A 8 -8.48 10.38 4.46
C PRO A 8 -9.44 11.33 3.74
N ASP A 9 -10.13 10.82 2.71
CA ASP A 9 -11.16 11.58 2.02
C ASP A 9 -12.51 11.38 2.70
N GLU A 10 -13.50 12.20 2.33
CA GLU A 10 -14.84 12.16 2.94
C GLU A 10 -15.48 10.75 2.88
N TYR A 11 -15.15 9.98 1.84
CA TYR A 11 -15.65 8.61 1.71
C TYR A 11 -15.03 7.71 2.78
N LEU A 12 -13.70 7.73 2.92
CA LEU A 12 -13.03 6.96 3.96
C LEU A 12 -13.49 7.41 5.35
N GLU A 13 -13.56 8.71 5.63
CA GLU A 13 -14.04 9.23 6.92
C GLU A 13 -15.45 8.71 7.25
N LYS A 14 -16.39 8.81 6.31
CA LYS A 14 -17.75 8.27 6.48
C LYS A 14 -17.76 6.76 6.71
N LEU A 15 -16.90 6.02 6.01
CA LEU A 15 -16.81 4.57 6.15
C LEU A 15 -16.25 4.18 7.52
N LEU A 16 -15.18 4.83 7.97
CA LEU A 16 -14.60 4.60 9.30
C LEU A 16 -15.60 4.98 10.39
N HIS A 17 -16.26 6.14 10.28
CA HIS A 17 -17.27 6.57 11.23
C HIS A 17 -18.45 5.60 11.33
N LYS A 18 -18.91 5.08 10.19
CA LYS A 18 -19.94 4.03 10.15
C LYS A 18 -19.51 2.80 10.94
N TRP A 19 -18.26 2.35 10.78
CA TRP A 19 -17.77 1.17 11.51
C TRP A 19 -17.48 1.42 12.99
N GLN A 20 -17.11 2.65 13.35
CA GLN A 20 -16.96 3.05 14.75
C GLN A 20 -18.28 2.96 15.51
N THR A 21 -19.38 3.38 14.88
CA THR A 21 -20.70 3.49 15.51
C THR A 21 -21.61 2.28 15.28
N ALA A 22 -21.26 1.38 14.37
CA ALA A 22 -22.06 0.20 14.08
C ALA A 22 -22.09 -0.80 15.26
N ASN A 23 -23.21 -1.51 15.41
CA ASN A 23 -23.35 -2.63 16.37
C ASN A 23 -23.17 -4.01 15.72
N GLN A 24 -23.18 -4.07 14.38
CA GLN A 24 -23.03 -5.28 13.57
C GLN A 24 -22.30 -4.94 12.25
N ASN A 25 -21.80 -5.95 11.54
CA ASN A 25 -21.14 -5.80 10.23
C ASN A 25 -19.88 -4.92 10.23
N ILE A 26 -19.11 -4.96 11.32
CA ILE A 26 -17.81 -4.28 11.42
C ILE A 26 -16.76 -5.22 10.86
N PRO A 27 -15.85 -4.74 9.98
CA PRO A 27 -14.78 -5.57 9.48
C PRO A 27 -13.87 -6.02 10.62
N GLN A 28 -13.53 -7.31 10.65
CA GLN A 28 -12.51 -7.83 11.58
C GLN A 28 -11.10 -7.37 11.16
N TYR A 29 -10.87 -7.22 9.86
CA TYR A 29 -9.60 -6.83 9.26
C TYR A 29 -9.80 -5.72 8.23
N ILE A 30 -8.89 -4.75 8.23
CA ILE A 30 -8.72 -3.78 7.14
C ILE A 30 -7.28 -3.90 6.65
N PHE A 31 -7.08 -4.10 5.35
CA PHE A 31 -5.78 -3.97 4.71
C PHE A 31 -5.69 -2.57 4.09
N PHE A 32 -4.69 -1.81 4.50
CA PHE A 32 -4.49 -0.44 4.04
C PHE A 32 -3.12 -0.30 3.37
N GLU A 33 -3.12 -0.05 2.07
CA GLU A 33 -1.94 0.28 1.28
C GLU A 33 -2.08 1.68 0.69
N SER A 34 -1.01 2.46 0.73
CA SER A 34 -1.00 3.81 0.20
C SER A 34 0.39 4.25 -0.21
N GLY A 35 0.45 5.19 -1.15
CA GLY A 35 1.67 5.82 -1.65
C GLY A 35 1.92 5.61 -3.15
N ALA A 36 1.36 4.56 -3.76
CA ALA A 36 1.66 4.17 -5.14
C ALA A 36 1.46 5.32 -6.12
N TRP A 37 0.31 5.98 -6.10
CA TRP A 37 0.04 7.08 -7.03
C TRP A 37 0.88 8.33 -6.76
N SER A 38 1.03 8.73 -5.49
CA SER A 38 1.84 9.89 -5.09
C SER A 38 3.28 9.71 -5.57
N LEU A 39 3.84 8.54 -5.28
CA LEU A 39 5.17 8.16 -5.66
C LEU A 39 5.29 8.07 -7.20
N PHE A 40 4.42 7.30 -7.86
CA PHE A 40 4.44 7.10 -9.31
C PHE A 40 4.42 8.40 -10.10
N ARG A 41 3.58 9.36 -9.68
CA ARG A 41 3.37 10.59 -10.45
C ARG A 41 4.33 11.71 -10.10
N TYR A 42 4.69 11.86 -8.82
CA TYR A 42 5.36 13.06 -8.32
C TYR A 42 6.70 12.76 -7.65
N GLY A 43 7.02 11.48 -7.42
CA GLY A 43 8.23 11.09 -6.72
C GLY A 43 8.35 11.79 -5.36
N GLU A 44 9.57 12.22 -5.05
CA GLU A 44 9.93 12.84 -3.78
C GLU A 44 9.19 14.16 -3.50
N SER A 45 8.77 14.89 -4.53
CA SER A 45 8.06 16.17 -4.35
C SER A 45 6.71 16.04 -3.64
N SER A 46 6.15 14.82 -3.58
CA SER A 46 4.90 14.53 -2.86
C SER A 46 5.09 14.00 -1.43
N LEU A 47 6.33 13.81 -0.97
CA LEU A 47 6.62 13.13 0.30
C LEU A 47 5.96 13.83 1.50
N ASP A 48 6.13 15.14 1.65
CA ASP A 48 5.57 15.87 2.80
C ASP A 48 4.04 15.79 2.86
N LEU A 49 3.38 15.95 1.69
CA LEU A 49 1.93 15.83 1.59
C LEU A 49 1.47 14.40 1.89
N PHE A 50 2.21 13.40 1.39
CA PHE A 50 1.96 12.00 1.67
C PHE A 50 2.04 11.72 3.18
N VAL A 51 3.10 12.15 3.86
CA VAL A 51 3.28 11.93 5.31
C VAL A 51 2.17 12.61 6.12
N ARG A 52 1.79 13.83 5.76
CA ARG A 52 0.69 14.54 6.43
C ARG A 52 -0.63 13.78 6.31
N ASN A 53 -0.98 13.37 5.10
CA ASN A 53 -2.22 12.64 4.83
C ASN A 53 -2.22 11.24 5.48
N LEU A 54 -1.07 10.57 5.45
CA LEU A 54 -0.90 9.28 6.09
C LEU A 54 -1.08 9.37 7.60
N SER A 55 -0.54 10.42 8.23
CA SER A 55 -0.69 10.67 9.66
C SER A 55 -2.13 10.95 10.05
N ALA A 56 -2.85 11.78 9.28
CA ALA A 56 -4.28 12.01 9.51
C ALA A 56 -5.07 10.70 9.38
N THR A 57 -4.77 9.89 8.37
CA THR A 57 -5.42 8.59 8.17
C THR A 57 -5.19 7.65 9.36
N ALA A 58 -3.96 7.62 9.87
CA ALA A 58 -3.60 6.82 11.04
C ALA A 58 -4.43 7.21 12.27
N GLN A 59 -4.65 8.51 12.50
CA GLN A 59 -5.46 9.01 13.62
C GLN A 59 -6.91 8.50 13.53
N HIS A 60 -7.54 8.62 12.36
CA HIS A 60 -8.89 8.12 12.15
C HIS A 60 -9.00 6.58 12.25
N MET A 61 -8.00 5.85 11.76
CA MET A 61 -7.98 4.39 11.86
C MET A 61 -7.67 3.91 13.29
N ALA A 62 -6.94 4.68 14.09
CA ALA A 62 -6.62 4.34 15.48
C ALA A 62 -7.87 4.26 16.35
N GLU A 63 -8.92 5.01 16.01
CA GLU A 63 -10.21 4.96 16.71
C GLU A 63 -10.91 3.59 16.54
N LEU A 64 -10.63 2.85 15.46
CA LEU A 64 -11.20 1.52 15.19
C LEU A 64 -10.42 0.36 15.81
N ARG A 65 -9.20 0.59 16.31
CA ARG A 65 -8.24 -0.47 16.69
C ARG A 65 -8.75 -1.47 17.74
N HIS A 66 -9.74 -1.07 18.52
CA HIS A 66 -10.34 -1.91 19.56
C HIS A 66 -11.38 -2.91 19.03
N ARG A 67 -11.79 -2.77 17.76
CA ARG A 67 -12.82 -3.61 17.10
C ARG A 67 -12.33 -4.25 15.81
N THR A 68 -11.35 -3.62 15.16
CA THR A 68 -10.83 -4.00 13.85
C THR A 68 -9.31 -4.03 13.88
N THR A 69 -8.72 -5.11 13.37
CA THR A 69 -7.29 -5.17 13.13
C THR A 69 -6.96 -4.46 11.82
N VAL A 70 -6.29 -3.32 11.90
CA VAL A 70 -5.86 -2.55 10.73
C VAL A 70 -4.42 -2.94 10.39
N ILE A 71 -4.24 -3.59 9.24
CA ILE A 71 -2.97 -4.06 8.72
C ILE A 71 -2.51 -3.11 7.62
N TRP A 72 -1.44 -2.40 7.90
CA TRP A 72 -0.82 -1.45 7.00
C TRP A 72 0.19 -2.15 6.12
N MET A 73 0.19 -1.83 4.83
CA MET A 73 1.10 -2.37 3.83
C MET A 73 1.77 -1.21 3.10
N LYS A 74 3.10 -1.22 3.04
CA LYS A 74 3.84 -0.24 2.24
C LYS A 74 3.47 -0.42 0.76
N THR A 75 3.45 0.69 0.02
CA THR A 75 3.42 0.66 -1.45
C THR A 75 4.46 -0.30 -1.98
N LEU A 76 4.03 -1.24 -2.83
CA LEU A 76 4.94 -2.16 -3.50
C LEU A 76 5.85 -1.40 -4.48
N PRO A 77 7.10 -1.85 -4.71
CA PRO A 77 7.99 -1.25 -5.70
C PRO A 77 7.36 -1.18 -7.09
N PHE A 78 7.86 -0.31 -7.95
CA PHE A 78 7.61 -0.40 -9.39
C PHE A 78 8.79 -1.12 -10.06
N HIS A 79 8.55 -1.68 -11.24
CA HIS A 79 9.64 -2.20 -12.05
C HIS A 79 10.56 -1.05 -12.51
N PRO A 80 11.89 -1.20 -12.56
CA PRO A 80 12.83 -0.10 -12.85
C PRO A 80 12.66 0.53 -14.23
N THR A 81 11.99 -0.15 -15.15
CA THR A 81 11.69 0.34 -16.50
C THR A 81 10.29 0.93 -16.64
N ALA A 82 9.54 1.08 -15.54
CA ALA A 82 8.23 1.71 -15.62
C ALA A 82 8.38 3.16 -16.07
N SER A 83 7.77 3.51 -17.19
CA SER A 83 7.69 4.89 -17.66
C SER A 83 6.72 5.64 -16.75
N SER A 84 7.24 6.39 -15.79
CA SER A 84 6.37 7.25 -14.98
C SER A 84 5.79 8.36 -15.85
N HIS A 85 4.53 8.72 -15.61
CA HIS A 85 3.80 9.68 -16.44
C HIS A 85 4.39 11.10 -16.44
N GLN A 86 5.19 11.48 -15.43
CA GLN A 86 5.69 12.86 -15.26
C GLN A 86 7.10 12.98 -14.66
N GLY A 87 7.78 11.90 -14.30
CA GLY A 87 9.12 11.98 -13.73
C GLY A 87 9.97 10.77 -14.06
N HIS A 88 11.15 10.99 -14.65
CA HIS A 88 12.17 9.97 -14.86
C HIS A 88 12.69 9.34 -13.57
N TRP A 89 12.10 9.67 -12.41
CA TRP A 89 12.46 9.17 -11.10
C TRP A 89 12.59 7.64 -11.12
N VAL A 90 11.62 6.87 -11.61
CA VAL A 90 11.71 5.38 -11.65
C VAL A 90 12.94 4.87 -12.43
N THR A 91 13.28 5.51 -13.56
CA THR A 91 14.37 5.09 -14.44
C THR A 91 15.75 5.60 -13.99
N ASP A 92 15.80 6.64 -13.16
CA ASP A 92 17.04 7.33 -12.75
C ASP A 92 17.66 6.73 -11.45
N GLY A 93 17.45 5.44 -11.17
CA GLY A 93 18.14 4.73 -10.07
C GLY A 93 17.37 4.66 -8.74
N ASN A 94 16.04 4.55 -8.79
CA ASN A 94 15.12 4.87 -7.69
C ASN A 94 14.89 3.84 -6.57
N SER A 95 15.94 3.21 -6.06
CA SER A 95 15.80 2.56 -4.75
C SER A 95 15.52 3.59 -3.64
N SER A 96 16.10 4.79 -3.74
CA SER A 96 16.15 5.74 -2.63
C SER A 96 14.82 6.46 -2.33
N THR A 97 14.04 6.91 -3.31
CA THR A 97 12.77 7.60 -3.03
C THR A 97 11.70 6.62 -2.55
N LEU A 98 11.60 5.42 -3.14
CA LEU A 98 10.72 4.37 -2.64
C LEU A 98 11.07 4.01 -1.18
N ASP A 99 12.36 3.82 -0.88
CA ASP A 99 12.80 3.52 0.47
C ASP A 99 12.52 4.70 1.44
N LYS A 100 12.59 5.96 0.99
CA LYS A 100 12.17 7.13 1.80
C LYS A 100 10.67 7.09 2.14
N PHE A 101 9.81 6.85 1.14
CA PHE A 101 8.36 6.70 1.37
C PHE A 101 8.08 5.54 2.33
N GLY A 102 8.72 4.39 2.13
CA GLY A 102 8.59 3.23 3.00
C GLY A 102 9.00 3.52 4.45
N LYS A 103 10.11 4.24 4.66
CA LYS A 103 10.56 4.65 6.00
C LYS A 103 9.60 5.61 6.68
N GLU A 104 9.09 6.62 5.97
CA GLU A 104 8.11 7.53 6.57
C GLU A 104 6.79 6.83 6.87
N PHE A 105 6.38 5.88 6.02
CA PHE A 105 5.21 5.05 6.28
C PHE A 105 5.38 4.19 7.55
N GLU A 106 6.54 3.57 7.71
CA GLU A 106 6.92 2.83 8.92
C GLU A 106 6.88 3.72 10.17
N LYS A 107 7.44 4.92 10.10
CA LYS A 107 7.42 5.87 11.23
C LYS A 107 6.00 6.23 11.65
N VAL A 108 5.13 6.55 10.69
CA VAL A 108 3.72 6.87 10.97
C VAL A 108 2.98 5.67 11.55
N ALA A 109 3.21 4.46 11.00
CA ALA A 109 2.63 3.24 11.52
C ALA A 109 3.05 2.99 12.98
N VAL A 110 4.35 3.09 13.29
CA VAL A 110 4.88 2.93 14.66
C VAL A 110 4.31 3.98 15.61
N ALA A 111 4.30 5.26 15.21
CA ALA A 111 3.79 6.35 16.02
C ALA A 111 2.30 6.18 16.38
N ASN A 112 1.53 5.51 15.54
CA ASN A 112 0.11 5.28 15.73
C ASN A 112 -0.24 3.84 16.13
N GLN A 113 0.77 3.00 16.44
CA GLN A 113 0.59 1.60 16.86
C GLN A 113 -0.18 0.74 15.82
N MET A 114 0.07 0.98 14.53
CA MET A 114 -0.52 0.21 13.44
C MET A 114 0.25 -1.09 13.21
N VAL A 115 -0.47 -2.17 12.90
CA VAL A 115 0.16 -3.44 12.50
C VAL A 115 0.74 -3.26 11.11
N LEU A 116 2.04 -3.50 10.94
CA LEU A 116 2.70 -3.36 9.65
C LEU A 116 2.99 -4.73 9.03
N TRP A 117 2.55 -4.93 7.79
CA TRP A 117 2.94 -6.06 6.97
C TRP A 117 4.21 -5.71 6.19
N THR A 118 5.34 -6.20 6.68
CA THR A 118 6.67 -5.89 6.12
C THR A 118 7.05 -6.77 4.94
N SER A 119 6.69 -8.06 4.97
CA SER A 119 7.17 -9.03 3.97
C SER A 119 6.66 -8.79 2.55
N ALA A 120 5.47 -8.20 2.37
CA ALA A 120 4.89 -7.94 1.06
C ALA A 120 5.79 -7.05 0.18
N PHE A 121 6.36 -6.00 0.78
CA PHE A 121 7.28 -5.09 0.11
C PHE A 121 8.57 -5.80 -0.30
N ASP A 122 9.15 -6.57 0.62
CA ASP A 122 10.41 -7.28 0.39
C ASP A 122 10.23 -8.36 -0.68
N ASP A 123 9.15 -9.13 -0.64
CA ASP A 123 8.84 -10.14 -1.67
C ASP A 123 8.68 -9.49 -3.04
N ALA A 124 7.98 -8.36 -3.13
CA ALA A 124 7.81 -7.64 -4.40
C ALA A 124 9.14 -7.10 -4.94
N LYS A 125 10.03 -6.61 -4.07
CA LYS A 125 11.37 -6.11 -4.45
C LYS A 125 12.24 -7.20 -5.09
N HIS A 126 12.05 -8.47 -4.72
CA HIS A 126 12.79 -9.62 -5.28
C HIS A 126 12.10 -10.28 -6.49
N ASN A 127 10.90 -9.85 -6.87
CA ASN A 127 10.09 -10.49 -7.93
C ASN A 127 9.53 -9.45 -8.92
N LEU A 128 10.37 -8.48 -9.31
CA LEU A 128 9.98 -7.37 -10.20
C LEU A 128 9.56 -7.85 -11.60
N ASP A 129 10.10 -8.99 -12.04
CA ASP A 129 9.74 -9.66 -13.30
C ASP A 129 8.27 -10.11 -13.37
N ARG A 130 7.57 -10.13 -12.22
CA ARG A 130 6.18 -10.58 -12.10
C ARG A 130 5.15 -9.46 -12.17
N TYR A 131 5.56 -8.24 -12.49
CA TYR A 131 4.66 -7.12 -12.78
C TYR A 131 4.02 -7.29 -14.15
N ALA A 132 2.73 -6.94 -14.28
CA ALA A 132 2.00 -7.10 -15.54
C ALA A 132 2.36 -6.03 -16.57
N ASP A 133 2.60 -4.80 -16.11
CA ASP A 133 2.83 -3.63 -16.95
C ASP A 133 3.89 -2.70 -16.33
N HIS A 134 4.82 -3.28 -15.57
CA HIS A 134 5.88 -2.57 -14.84
C HIS A 134 5.41 -1.70 -13.66
N VAL A 135 4.10 -1.47 -13.49
CA VAL A 135 3.53 -0.66 -12.39
C VAL A 135 2.62 -1.50 -11.50
N HIS A 136 1.76 -2.32 -12.09
CA HIS A 136 0.78 -3.13 -11.41
C HIS A 136 1.29 -4.57 -11.18
N PRO A 137 1.15 -5.12 -9.96
CA PRO A 137 1.47 -6.51 -9.68
C PRO A 137 0.70 -7.47 -10.59
N GLY A 138 1.40 -8.39 -11.24
CA GLY A 138 0.77 -9.48 -11.97
C GLY A 138 0.21 -10.54 -11.02
N ALA A 139 -0.65 -11.43 -11.55
CA ALA A 139 -1.29 -12.47 -10.74
C ALA A 139 -0.29 -13.39 -10.00
N ALA A 140 0.90 -13.61 -10.57
CA ALA A 140 1.96 -14.40 -9.93
C ALA A 140 2.59 -13.69 -8.73
N LEU A 141 2.70 -12.35 -8.78
CA LEU A 141 3.19 -11.56 -7.67
C LEU A 141 2.15 -11.47 -6.55
N ILE A 142 0.89 -11.22 -6.90
CA ILE A 142 -0.24 -11.20 -5.95
C ILE A 142 -0.31 -12.53 -5.19
N ARG A 143 -0.14 -13.66 -5.88
CA ARG A 143 -0.10 -14.97 -5.21
C ARG A 143 1.08 -15.11 -4.25
N LYS A 144 2.28 -14.69 -4.67
CA LYS A 144 3.49 -14.74 -3.84
C LYS A 144 3.33 -13.89 -2.57
N VAL A 145 2.96 -12.62 -2.72
CA VAL A 145 2.76 -11.68 -1.62
C VAL A 145 1.60 -12.11 -0.73
N GLY A 146 0.49 -12.55 -1.32
CA GLY A 146 -0.68 -13.02 -0.58
C GLY A 146 -0.51 -14.38 0.09
N GLY A 147 0.66 -15.03 -0.04
CA GLY A 147 0.90 -16.38 0.48
C GLY A 147 0.01 -17.46 -0.17
N ILE A 148 -0.59 -17.17 -1.33
CA ILE A 148 -1.46 -18.10 -2.05
C ILE A 148 -0.56 -19.05 -2.83
N PRO A 149 -0.56 -20.35 -2.51
CA PRO A 149 0.24 -21.31 -3.26
C PRO A 149 -0.17 -21.29 -4.74
N PRO A 150 0.78 -21.50 -5.67
CA PRO A 150 0.43 -21.67 -7.07
C PRO A 150 -0.60 -22.80 -7.18
N LYS A 151 -1.60 -22.65 -8.07
CA LYS A 151 -2.48 -23.77 -8.42
C LYS A 151 -1.57 -24.93 -8.83
N THR A 152 -1.47 -25.96 -8.00
CA THR A 152 -0.93 -27.24 -8.44
C THR A 152 -1.84 -27.69 -9.56
N SER A 153 -1.34 -27.70 -10.79
CA SER A 153 -1.98 -28.48 -11.85
C SER A 153 -2.15 -29.88 -11.27
N SER A 154 -3.39 -30.30 -11.08
CA SER A 154 -3.71 -31.69 -10.79
C SER A 154 -2.97 -32.52 -11.84
N LEU A 155 -1.96 -33.26 -11.38
CA LEU A 155 -1.34 -34.33 -12.14
C LEU A 155 -2.48 -35.17 -12.71
N GLY A 156 -2.50 -35.32 -14.03
CA GLY A 156 -3.32 -36.33 -14.66
C GLY A 156 -2.91 -37.67 -14.08
N CYS A 157 -3.82 -38.28 -13.33
CA CYS A 157 -3.87 -39.73 -13.28
C CYS A 157 -4.35 -40.19 -14.66
N GLN A 158 -3.43 -40.76 -15.44
CA GLN A 158 -3.72 -41.86 -16.33
C GLN A 158 -2.93 -43.07 -15.85
#